data_AF-A0A2Z2MPM0-F1
#
_entry.id   AF-A0A2Z2MPM0-F1
#
_cell.length_a   1.000
_cell.length_b   1.000
_cell.length_c   1.000
_cell.angle_alpha   90.00
_cell.angle_beta   90.00
_cell.angle_gamma   90.00
#
_symmetry.space_group_name_H-M   'P 1'
#
loop_
_entity.id
_entity.type
_entity.pdbx_description
1 polymer ?
#
loop_
_entity_poly.entity_id
_entity_poly.type
_entity_poly.pdbx_seq_one_letter_code
_entity_poly.pdbx_strand_id
1 'polypeptide(L)'
;MKVIVSSGKRLERKVTLDIPDELFSRIEELAEKYGFRTEEALKILLTGDFLEDTEGISDEKLEELEKEMERLEGRLYELEGKWSPLKFRTYYLAMDNQNLSIQLSAMIAQNKRLRERLGLPERDYERVIKKIHYYLNFSKPGDSSEEPSP
;
A
#
# COMPACT_ATOMS: atom_id res chain seq x y z
N MET A 1 -6.39 44.94 2.03
CA MET A 1 -7.29 43.90 1.53
C MET A 1 -7.94 43.17 2.69
N LYS A 2 -9.27 42.94 2.64
CA LYS A 2 -9.98 42.19 3.67
C LYS A 2 -10.00 40.70 3.34
N VAL A 3 -9.36 39.89 4.17
CA VAL A 3 -9.32 38.43 4.00
C VAL A 3 -10.14 37.77 5.10
N ILE A 4 -11.02 36.83 4.72
CA ILE A 4 -11.87 36.10 5.66
C ILE A 4 -11.30 34.70 5.81
N VAL A 5 -10.74 34.40 6.97
CA VAL A 5 -10.20 33.06 7.28
C VAL A 5 -11.20 32.32 8.15
N SER A 6 -11.52 31.07 7.78
CA SER A 6 -12.42 30.20 8.55
C SER A 6 -11.70 28.95 9.05
N SER A 7 -11.93 28.61 10.33
CA SER A 7 -11.48 27.36 10.94
C SER A 7 -12.52 26.27 10.64
N GLY A 8 -12.18 25.30 9.79
CA GLY A 8 -13.09 24.28 9.24
C GLY A 8 -13.67 23.24 10.23
N LYS A 9 -13.90 23.57 11.50
CA LYS A 9 -14.66 22.74 12.46
C LYS A 9 -16.01 23.37 12.79
N ARG A 10 -16.95 22.52 13.20
CA ARG A 10 -18.42 22.66 13.43
C ARG A 10 -18.98 23.96 14.07
N LEU A 11 -18.15 24.91 14.51
CA LEU A 11 -18.55 26.27 14.89
C LEU A 11 -17.74 27.28 14.07
N GLU A 12 -18.38 27.87 13.04
CA GLU A 12 -17.78 28.87 12.16
C GLU A 12 -17.42 30.16 12.91
N ARG A 13 -16.17 30.27 13.38
CA ARG A 13 -15.58 31.57 13.72
C ARG A 13 -14.88 32.09 12.47
N LYS A 14 -15.49 33.08 11.82
CA LYS A 14 -14.91 33.81 10.70
C LYS A 14 -14.11 34.98 11.26
N VAL A 15 -12.82 35.03 10.97
CA VAL A 15 -11.96 36.14 11.35
C VAL A 15 -11.69 36.96 10.09
N THR A 16 -12.10 38.22 10.12
CA THR A 16 -11.81 39.18 9.05
C THR A 16 -10.53 39.91 9.44
N LEU A 17 -9.49 39.74 8.63
CA LEU A 17 -8.21 40.42 8.80
C LEU A 17 -8.09 41.51 7.73
N ASP A 18 -7.60 42.67 8.15
CA ASP A 18 -7.22 43.72 7.21
C ASP A 18 -5.70 43.63 7.03
N ILE A 19 -5.28 43.16 5.86
CA ILE A 19 -3.88 42.93 5.52
C ILE A 19 -3.50 43.93 4.42
N PRO A 20 -2.38 44.66 4.55
CA PRO A 20 -1.91 45.55 3.48
C PRO A 20 -1.76 44.80 2.15
N ASP A 21 -2.17 45.43 1.05
CA ASP A 21 -2.21 44.78 -0.27
C ASP A 21 -0.83 44.27 -0.70
N GLU A 22 0.24 45.04 -0.46
CA GLU A 22 1.62 44.62 -0.72
C GLU A 22 2.04 43.37 0.04
N LEU A 23 1.60 43.24 1.30
CA LEU A 23 1.92 42.08 2.13
C LEU A 23 1.13 40.86 1.67
N PHE A 24 -0.14 41.05 1.30
CA PHE A 24 -0.98 39.98 0.77
C PHE A 24 -0.44 39.44 -0.56
N SER A 25 -0.03 40.31 -1.48
CA SER A 25 0.59 39.89 -2.75
C SER A 25 1.86 39.08 -2.54
N ARG A 26 2.70 39.46 -1.56
CA ARG A 26 3.89 38.67 -1.18
C ARG A 26 3.54 37.29 -0.65
N ILE A 27 2.46 37.19 0.13
CA ILE A 27 1.99 35.92 0.67
C ILE A 27 1.44 35.05 -0.46
N GLU A 28 0.73 35.62 -1.43
CA GLU A 28 0.27 34.89 -2.63
C GLU A 28 1.44 34.36 -3.46
N GLU A 29 2.45 35.19 -3.74
CA GLU A 29 3.64 34.76 -4.49
C GLU A 29 4.37 33.60 -3.79
N LEU A 30 4.52 33.66 -2.47
CA LEU A 30 5.13 32.59 -1.69
C LEU A 30 4.25 31.33 -1.63
N ALA A 31 2.94 31.50 -1.45
CA ALA A 31 2.01 30.38 -1.43
C ALA A 31 2.02 29.64 -2.77
N GLU A 32 2.01 30.36 -3.89
CA GLU A 32 2.08 29.79 -5.22
C GLU A 32 3.43 29.10 -5.47
N LYS A 33 4.55 29.73 -5.10
CA LYS A 33 5.90 29.16 -5.25
C LYS A 33 6.04 27.80 -4.56
N TYR A 34 5.46 27.64 -3.38
CA TYR A 34 5.56 26.41 -2.57
C TYR A 34 4.29 25.54 -2.64
N GLY A 35 3.35 25.82 -3.55
CA GLY A 35 2.18 24.97 -3.82
C GLY A 35 1.08 24.99 -2.74
N PHE A 36 1.09 25.98 -1.85
CA PHE A 36 0.05 26.16 -0.83
C PHE A 36 -1.12 26.99 -1.34
N ARG A 37 -2.32 26.73 -0.82
CA ARG A 37 -3.43 27.67 -0.98
C ARG A 37 -3.17 28.89 -0.11
N THR A 38 -3.46 30.11 -0.61
CA THR A 38 -3.26 31.36 0.13
C THR A 38 -3.94 31.35 1.50
N GLU A 39 -5.12 30.75 1.61
CA GLU A 39 -5.82 30.59 2.90
C GLU A 39 -5.09 29.66 3.89
N GLU A 40 -4.43 28.61 3.41
CA GLU A 40 -3.65 27.68 4.25
C GLU A 40 -2.34 28.33 4.68
N ALA A 41 -1.65 29.01 3.77
CA ALA A 41 -0.47 29.80 4.10
C ALA A 41 -0.79 30.86 5.18
N LEU A 42 -1.91 31.57 5.05
CA LEU A 42 -2.37 32.51 6.06
C LEU A 42 -2.69 31.83 7.39
N LYS A 43 -3.31 30.64 7.38
CA LYS A 43 -3.55 29.88 8.62
C LYS A 43 -2.25 29.49 9.29
N ILE A 44 -1.25 28.99 8.56
CA ILE A 44 0.05 28.61 9.10
C ILE A 44 0.72 29.83 9.74
N LEU A 45 0.77 30.96 9.01
CA LEU A 45 1.32 32.23 9.49
C LEU A 45 0.63 32.75 10.77
N LEU A 46 -0.71 32.65 10.84
CA LEU A 46 -1.50 33.13 11.98
C LEU A 46 -1.45 32.19 13.19
N THR A 47 -1.33 30.88 12.94
CA THR A 47 -1.29 29.86 14.01
C THR A 47 0.11 29.77 14.62
N GLY A 48 1.14 30.20 13.89
CA GLY A 48 2.53 30.09 14.34
C GLY A 48 3.03 28.64 14.35
N ASP A 49 2.30 27.72 13.70
CA ASP A 49 2.70 26.31 13.47
C ASP A 49 3.81 26.26 12.40
N PHE A 50 4.90 26.96 12.66
CA PHE A 50 6.13 26.77 11.90
C PHE A 50 6.77 25.46 12.39
N LEU A 51 7.34 24.70 11.47
CA LEU A 51 8.19 23.56 11.83
C LEU A 51 9.31 24.07 12.75
N GLU A 52 9.35 23.58 13.99
CA GLU A 52 10.31 24.00 15.03
C GLU A 52 11.78 23.74 14.61
N ASP A 53 11.99 22.86 13.62
CA ASP A 53 13.30 22.47 13.08
C ASP A 53 13.55 23.00 11.65
N THR A 54 13.33 24.30 11.42
CA THR A 54 13.64 24.96 10.13
C THR A 54 15.00 25.66 10.09
N GLU A 55 15.69 25.77 11.24
CA GLU A 55 17.05 26.30 11.30
C GLU A 55 18.02 25.37 10.53
N GLY A 56 18.39 25.78 9.32
CA GLY A 56 19.33 25.05 8.46
C GLY A 56 18.72 24.36 7.24
N ILE A 57 17.40 24.51 7.01
CA ILE A 57 16.79 24.12 5.73
C ILE A 57 16.97 25.26 4.74
N SER A 58 18.02 25.18 3.93
CA SER A 58 18.19 26.07 2.78
C SER A 58 17.24 25.67 1.65
N ASP A 59 16.92 26.62 0.76
CA ASP A 59 16.20 26.33 -0.50
C ASP A 59 16.89 25.20 -1.29
N GLU A 60 18.23 25.12 -1.25
CA GLU A 60 19.00 24.05 -1.89
C GLU A 60 18.71 22.65 -1.29
N LYS A 61 18.51 22.57 0.03
CA LYS A 61 18.20 21.31 0.70
C LYS A 61 16.77 20.85 0.42
N LEU A 62 15.84 21.79 0.29
CA LEU A 62 14.49 21.50 -0.17
C LEU A 62 14.50 20.94 -1.59
N GLU A 63 15.27 21.54 -2.50
CA GLU A 63 15.39 21.07 -3.88
C GLU A 63 16.05 19.67 -3.97
N GLU A 64 17.03 19.37 -3.10
CA GLU A 64 17.63 18.04 -3.00
C GLU A 64 16.60 16.99 -2.53
N LEU A 65 15.79 17.33 -1.51
CA LEU A 65 14.72 16.49 -1.00
C LEU A 65 13.64 16.22 -2.05
N GLU A 66 13.24 17.23 -2.82
CA GLU A 66 12.27 17.08 -3.92
C GLU A 66 12.80 16.12 -4.99
N LYS A 67 14.06 16.27 -5.41
CA LYS A 67 14.70 15.37 -6.39
C LYS A 67 14.81 13.93 -5.86
N GLU A 68 15.09 13.78 -4.57
CA GLU A 68 15.14 12.45 -3.95
C GLU A 68 13.75 11.81 -3.90
N MET A 69 12.71 12.57 -3.58
CA MET A 69 11.33 12.11 -3.62
C MET A 69 10.94 11.65 -5.03
N GLU A 70 11.18 12.45 -6.06
CA GLU A 70 10.89 12.08 -7.46
C GLU A 70 11.62 10.78 -7.87
N ARG A 71 12.90 10.65 -7.48
CA ARG A 71 13.68 9.42 -7.73
C ARG A 71 13.08 8.21 -7.05
N LEU A 72 12.64 8.36 -5.79
CA LEU A 72 12.03 7.27 -5.02
C LEU A 72 10.67 6.87 -5.60
N GLU A 73 9.86 7.83 -6.02
CA GLU A 73 8.59 7.57 -6.72
C GLU A 73 8.83 6.79 -8.02
N GLY A 74 9.81 7.19 -8.83
CA GLY A 74 10.18 6.45 -10.04
C GLY A 74 10.57 4.99 -9.76
N ARG A 75 11.38 4.75 -8.71
CA ARG A 75 11.76 3.40 -8.29
C ARG A 75 10.57 2.60 -7.77
N LEU A 76 9.64 3.24 -7.07
CA LEU A 76 8.41 2.60 -6.60
C LEU A 76 7.57 2.14 -7.78
N TYR A 77 7.37 2.98 -8.79
CA TYR A 77 6.63 2.62 -10.00
C TYR A 77 7.26 1.43 -10.75
N GLU A 78 8.59 1.40 -10.87
CA GLU A 78 9.27 0.25 -11.48
C GLU A 78 9.08 -1.04 -10.67
N LEU A 79 9.13 -0.94 -9.34
CA LEU A 79 8.91 -2.08 -8.44
C LEU A 79 7.47 -2.58 -8.53
N GLU A 80 6.49 -1.69 -8.50
CA GLU A 80 5.07 -2.03 -8.68
C GLU A 80 4.82 -2.69 -10.03
N GLY A 81 5.43 -2.15 -11.09
CA GLY A 81 5.37 -2.72 -12.44
C GLY A 81 5.93 -4.15 -12.52
N LYS A 82 6.97 -4.46 -11.73
CA LYS A 82 7.55 -5.82 -11.65
C LYS A 82 6.78 -6.74 -10.70
N TRP A 83 6.22 -6.18 -9.62
CA TRP A 83 5.57 -6.94 -8.56
C TRP A 83 4.18 -7.40 -8.94
N SER A 84 3.42 -6.58 -9.66
CA SER A 84 2.06 -6.90 -10.09
C SER A 84 2.00 -8.19 -10.92
N PRO A 85 2.80 -8.36 -12.02
CA PRO A 85 2.84 -9.62 -12.77
C PRO A 85 3.26 -10.83 -11.93
N LEU A 86 4.21 -10.66 -11.01
CA LEU A 86 4.69 -11.74 -10.17
C LEU A 86 3.60 -12.21 -9.19
N LYS A 87 2.85 -11.27 -8.60
CA LYS A 87 1.72 -11.56 -7.73
C LYS A 87 0.66 -12.37 -8.46
N PHE A 88 0.27 -11.94 -9.67
CA PHE A 88 -0.71 -12.68 -10.48
C PHE A 88 -0.20 -14.07 -10.84
N ARG A 89 1.05 -14.19 -11.31
CA ARG A 89 1.63 -15.49 -11.68
C ARG A 89 1.68 -16.45 -10.49
N THR A 90 2.05 -15.96 -9.32
CA THR A 90 2.11 -16.75 -8.09
C THR A 90 0.71 -17.21 -7.66
N TYR A 91 -0.29 -16.34 -7.77
CA TYR A 91 -1.68 -16.68 -7.48
C TYR A 91 -2.21 -17.78 -8.40
N TYR A 92 -1.99 -17.66 -9.72
CA TYR A 92 -2.42 -18.70 -10.66
C TYR A 92 -1.70 -20.04 -10.43
N LEU A 93 -0.40 -20.02 -10.15
CA LEU A 93 0.34 -21.24 -9.81
C LEU A 93 -0.18 -21.92 -8.55
N ALA A 94 -0.54 -21.15 -7.53
CA ALA A 94 -1.16 -21.68 -6.31
C ALA A 94 -2.52 -22.32 -6.60
N MET A 95 -3.35 -21.65 -7.40
CA MET A 95 -4.66 -22.16 -7.81
C MET A 95 -4.54 -23.45 -8.64
N ASP A 96 -3.59 -23.51 -9.57
CA ASP A 96 -3.31 -24.71 -10.37
C ASP A 96 -2.84 -25.87 -9.49
N ASN A 97 -1.96 -25.62 -8.52
CA ASN A 97 -1.52 -26.63 -7.56
C ASN A 97 -2.67 -27.16 -6.69
N GLN A 98 -3.60 -26.30 -6.30
CA GLN A 98 -4.80 -26.72 -5.57
C GLN A 98 -5.69 -27.62 -6.46
N ASN A 99 -5.92 -27.23 -7.71
CA ASN A 99 -6.70 -28.01 -8.68
C ASN A 99 -6.06 -29.39 -8.92
N LEU A 100 -4.75 -29.45 -9.11
CA LEU A 100 -4.01 -30.71 -9.26
C LEU A 100 -4.14 -31.59 -8.02
N SER A 101 -4.11 -31.01 -6.82
CA SER A 101 -4.27 -31.74 -5.56
C SER A 101 -5.66 -32.35 -5.42
N ILE A 102 -6.71 -31.65 -5.87
CA ILE A 102 -8.07 -32.17 -5.94
C ILE A 102 -8.14 -33.34 -6.92
N GLN A 103 -7.60 -33.17 -8.13
CA GLN A 103 -7.60 -34.22 -9.17
C GLN A 103 -6.88 -35.48 -8.68
N LEU A 104 -5.70 -35.35 -8.09
CA LEU A 104 -4.94 -36.47 -7.55
C LEU A 104 -5.71 -37.19 -6.43
N SER A 105 -6.40 -36.44 -5.56
CA SER A 105 -7.24 -37.03 -4.51
C SER A 105 -8.37 -37.88 -5.10
N ALA A 106 -9.03 -37.37 -6.14
CA ALA A 106 -10.08 -38.11 -6.84
C ALA A 106 -9.52 -39.38 -7.52
N MET A 107 -8.36 -39.30 -8.17
CA MET A 107 -7.71 -40.44 -8.81
C MET A 107 -7.27 -41.51 -7.80
N ILE A 108 -6.74 -41.11 -6.63
CA ILE A 108 -6.39 -42.04 -5.55
C ILE A 108 -7.64 -42.78 -5.06
N ALA A 109 -8.74 -42.07 -4.83
CA ALA A 109 -10.00 -42.67 -4.40
C ALA A 109 -10.57 -43.65 -5.44
N GLN A 110 -10.51 -43.29 -6.72
CA GLN A 110 -10.91 -44.17 -7.82
C GLN A 110 -10.03 -45.42 -7.90
N ASN A 111 -8.71 -45.27 -7.77
CA ASN A 111 -7.77 -46.39 -7.80
C ASN A 111 -8.03 -47.36 -6.64
N LYS A 112 -8.24 -46.85 -5.42
CA LYS A 112 -8.57 -47.66 -4.25
C LYS A 112 -9.83 -48.51 -4.49
N ARG A 113 -10.92 -47.89 -4.95
CA ARG A 113 -12.17 -48.58 -5.30
C ARG A 113 -12.00 -49.63 -6.39
N LEU A 114 -11.19 -49.35 -7.41
CA LEU A 114 -10.92 -50.31 -8.48
C LEU A 114 -10.13 -51.52 -7.98
N ARG A 115 -9.14 -51.30 -7.12
CA ARG A 115 -8.34 -52.40 -6.54
C ARG A 115 -9.17 -53.27 -5.61
N GLU A 116 -10.04 -52.68 -4.80
CA GLU A 116 -11.02 -53.42 -3.99
C GLU A 116 -11.90 -54.32 -4.86
N ARG A 117 -12.46 -53.79 -5.95
CA ARG A 117 -13.29 -54.57 -6.89
C ARG A 117 -12.53 -55.70 -7.59
N LEU A 118 -11.25 -55.51 -7.85
CA LEU A 118 -10.38 -56.50 -8.50
C LEU A 118 -9.70 -57.46 -7.52
N GLY A 119 -9.95 -57.34 -6.20
CA GLY A 119 -9.28 -58.14 -5.18
C GLY A 119 -7.77 -57.91 -5.11
N LEU A 120 -7.29 -56.76 -5.58
CA LEU A 120 -5.88 -56.38 -5.55
C LEU A 120 -5.53 -55.71 -4.20
N PRO A 121 -4.30 -55.89 -3.69
CA PRO A 121 -3.89 -55.26 -2.44
C PRO A 121 -3.93 -53.73 -2.54
N GLU A 122 -4.17 -53.01 -1.44
CA GLU A 122 -4.15 -51.54 -1.44
C GLU A 122 -2.76 -50.98 -1.81
N ARG A 123 -2.72 -49.76 -2.35
CA ARG A 123 -1.45 -49.02 -2.52
C ARG A 123 -1.30 -48.05 -1.38
N ASP A 124 -0.07 -47.93 -0.90
CA ASP A 124 0.28 -46.84 -0.01
C ASP A 124 0.46 -45.53 -0.81
N TYR A 125 -0.32 -44.53 -0.44
CA TYR A 125 -0.28 -43.16 -0.98
C TYR A 125 0.09 -42.12 0.08
N GLU A 126 0.54 -42.52 1.27
CA GLU A 126 0.72 -41.61 2.42
C GLU A 126 1.59 -40.39 2.10
N ARG A 127 2.72 -40.60 1.41
CA ARG A 127 3.62 -39.52 0.96
C ARG A 127 2.94 -38.54 0.01
N VAL A 128 2.06 -39.03 -0.86
CA VAL A 128 1.34 -38.23 -1.86
C VAL A 128 0.22 -37.45 -1.18
N ILE A 129 -0.51 -38.09 -0.26
CA ILE A 129 -1.58 -37.46 0.53
C ILE A 129 -1.04 -36.30 1.38
N LYS A 130 0.12 -36.48 2.03
CA LYS A 130 0.77 -35.39 2.79
C LYS A 130 1.06 -34.16 1.92
N LYS A 131 1.53 -34.36 0.69
CA LYS A 131 1.77 -33.26 -0.25
C LYS A 131 0.49 -32.62 -0.76
N ILE A 132 -0.54 -33.41 -1.03
CA ILE A 132 -1.87 -32.92 -1.44
C ILE A 132 -2.46 -32.02 -0.35
N HIS A 133 -2.41 -32.44 0.92
CA HIS A 133 -2.95 -31.66 2.04
C HIS A 133 -2.26 -30.31 2.19
N TYR A 134 -0.95 -30.26 2.00
CA TYR A 134 -0.19 -29.01 2.01
C TYR A 134 -0.73 -27.99 0.98
N TYR A 135 -0.97 -28.43 -0.26
CA TYR A 135 -1.45 -27.54 -1.32
C TYR A 135 -2.96 -27.25 -1.27
N LEU A 136 -3.76 -28.08 -0.61
CA LEU A 136 -5.18 -27.80 -0.36
C LEU A 136 -5.39 -26.72 0.71
N ASN A 137 -4.50 -26.65 1.70
CA ASN A 137 -4.59 -25.69 2.81
C ASN A 137 -4.07 -24.28 2.46
N PHE A 138 -3.51 -24.09 1.27
CA PHE A 138 -2.98 -22.81 0.80
C PHE A 138 -4.07 -21.72 0.64
N SER A 139 -5.34 -22.12 0.60
CA SER A 139 -6.49 -21.22 0.36
C SER A 139 -7.24 -20.82 1.63
N LYS A 140 -6.65 -20.90 2.82
CA LYS A 140 -7.19 -20.24 4.02
C LYS A 140 -6.52 -18.88 4.21
N PRO A 141 -7.14 -17.76 3.78
CA PRO A 141 -6.70 -16.45 4.21
C PRO A 141 -7.14 -16.30 5.67
N GLY A 142 -6.22 -16.56 6.61
CA GLY A 142 -6.52 -16.44 8.04
C GLY A 142 -5.58 -17.16 9.00
N ASP A 143 -4.73 -18.09 8.54
CA ASP A 143 -3.81 -18.85 9.42
C ASP A 143 -2.33 -18.44 9.28
N SER A 144 -2.03 -17.34 8.58
CA SER A 144 -0.68 -16.77 8.51
C SER A 144 -0.38 -15.84 9.69
N SER A 145 -0.71 -16.27 10.91
CA SER A 145 -0.24 -15.63 12.15
C SER A 145 1.08 -16.26 12.60
N GLU A 146 2.01 -16.44 11.68
CA GLU A 146 3.42 -16.75 11.97
C GLU A 146 4.21 -16.36 10.71
N GLU A 147 4.54 -15.07 10.63
CA GLU A 147 5.67 -14.62 9.83
C GLU A 147 6.90 -15.39 10.33
N PRO A 148 7.65 -16.11 9.48
CA PRO A 148 8.96 -16.58 9.89
C PRO A 148 9.83 -15.35 10.10
N SER A 149 10.20 -15.11 11.36
CA SER A 149 11.21 -14.13 11.75
C SER A 149 12.55 -14.44 11.05
N PRO A 150 13.35 -13.39 10.75
CA PRO A 150 14.57 -13.47 9.94
C PRO A 150 15.63 -14.45 10.44
#